data_AF-A0A3D4FKF9-F1
#
_entry.id   AF-A0A3D4FKF9-F1
#
_cell.length_a   1.000
_cell.length_b   1.000
_cell.length_c   1.000
_cell.angle_alpha   90.00
_cell.angle_beta   90.00
_cell.angle_gamma   90.00
#
_symmetry.space_group_name_H-M   'P 1'
#
loop_
_entity.id
_entity.type
_entity.pdbx_description
1 polymer ?
#
loop_
_entity_poly.entity_id
_entity_poly.type
_entity_poly.pdbx_seq_one_letter_code
_entity_poly.pdbx_strand_id
1 'polypeptide(L)'
;MKFKEFTKNISSGIKNSIKRFPVSILLSLCCAILLIYISELGYDVNPDIRENLMKLVRIFALGIPLSLCIKLFFERLKEYKRITIFLAYIGGSILLILYYLFLLNDFKMVSMTRYFSVTLILYLAFLFIPYISKKDNFELYV
;
A
#
# COMPACT_ATOMS: atom_id res chain seq x y z
N MET A 1 33.63 16.36 -5.29
CA MET A 1 33.06 16.07 -3.95
C MET A 1 31.55 15.87 -3.94
N LYS A 2 30.75 16.66 -4.69
CA LYS A 2 29.26 16.57 -4.69
C LYS A 2 28.67 15.20 -5.07
N PHE A 3 29.29 14.45 -5.98
CA PHE A 3 28.74 13.17 -6.45
C PHE A 3 28.80 12.05 -5.38
N LYS A 4 29.87 12.03 -4.56
CA LYS A 4 30.05 11.05 -3.49
C LYS A 4 29.10 11.30 -2.32
N GLU A 5 28.78 12.56 -2.04
CA GLU A 5 27.76 12.93 -1.06
C GLU A 5 26.35 12.61 -1.57
N PHE A 6 26.09 12.85 -2.85
CA PHE A 6 24.80 12.52 -3.46
C PHE A 6 24.48 11.02 -3.40
N THR A 7 25.43 10.15 -3.76
CA THR A 7 25.24 8.69 -3.66
C THR A 7 25.08 8.22 -2.21
N LYS A 8 25.82 8.81 -1.27
CA LYS A 8 25.67 8.54 0.16
C LYS A 8 24.27 8.92 0.67
N ASN A 9 23.75 10.07 0.23
CA ASN A 9 22.43 10.57 0.61
C ASN A 9 21.28 9.72 0.02
N ILE A 10 21.42 9.25 -1.22
CA ILE A 10 20.45 8.30 -1.81
C ILE A 10 20.46 6.99 -1.04
N SER A 11 21.64 6.42 -0.77
CA SER A 11 21.75 5.14 -0.06
C SER A 11 21.17 5.22 1.35
N SER A 12 21.44 6.31 2.08
CA SER A 12 20.85 6.52 3.41
C SER A 12 19.33 6.72 3.35
N GLY A 13 18.84 7.47 2.36
CA GLY A 13 17.40 7.66 2.13
C GLY A 13 16.68 6.33 1.86
N ILE A 14 17.21 5.49 0.99
CA ILE A 14 16.65 4.17 0.68
C ILE A 14 16.62 3.28 1.93
N LYS A 15 17.72 3.21 2.69
CA LYS A 15 17.78 2.42 3.93
C LYS A 15 16.72 2.89 4.95
N ASN A 16 16.55 4.20 5.09
CA ASN A 16 15.55 4.77 6.00
C ASN A 16 14.12 4.45 5.55
N SER A 17 13.83 4.54 4.24
CA SER A 17 12.54 4.17 3.68
C SER A 17 12.22 2.68 3.88
N ILE A 18 13.20 1.79 3.67
CA ILE A 18 13.06 0.35 3.90
C ILE A 18 12.75 0.05 5.37
N LYS A 19 13.49 0.69 6.29
CA LYS A 19 13.27 0.50 7.73
C LYS A 19 11.91 1.04 8.18
N ARG A 20 11.42 2.11 7.53
CA ARG A 20 10.16 2.75 7.88
C ARG A 20 8.94 2.01 7.34
N PHE A 21 8.95 1.57 6.08
CA PHE A 21 7.81 0.92 5.41
C PHE A 21 8.13 -0.47 4.84
N PRO A 22 8.59 -1.42 5.67
CA PRO A 22 9.02 -2.73 5.19
C PRO A 22 7.87 -3.53 4.53
N VAL A 23 6.65 -3.43 5.06
CA VAL A 23 5.47 -4.16 4.55
C VAL A 23 5.07 -3.65 3.17
N SER A 24 4.99 -2.33 2.99
CA SER A 24 4.60 -1.71 1.71
C SER A 24 5.60 -2.04 0.61
N ILE A 25 6.90 -2.09 0.95
CA ILE A 25 7.97 -2.48 0.01
C ILE A 25 7.84 -3.95 -0.36
N LEU A 26 7.60 -4.84 0.61
CA LEU A 26 7.39 -6.26 0.34
C LEU A 26 6.17 -6.48 -0.57
N LEU A 27 5.05 -5.79 -0.32
CA LEU A 27 3.87 -5.84 -1.18
C LEU A 27 4.17 -5.33 -2.60
N SER A 28 4.92 -4.22 -2.73
CA SER A 28 5.32 -3.70 -4.04
C SER A 28 6.25 -4.66 -4.79
N LEU A 29 7.14 -5.36 -4.08
CA LEU A 29 8.03 -6.37 -4.66
C LEU A 29 7.22 -7.57 -5.16
N CYS A 30 6.29 -8.10 -4.35
CA CYS A 30 5.39 -9.17 -4.77
C CYS A 30 4.57 -8.76 -6.00
N CYS A 31 4.04 -7.53 -6.01
CA CYS A 31 3.32 -6.97 -7.14
C CYS A 31 4.19 -6.91 -8.41
N ALA A 32 5.43 -6.46 -8.29
CA ALA A 32 6.38 -6.39 -9.41
C ALA A 32 6.72 -7.78 -9.95
N ILE A 33 7.01 -8.75 -9.08
CA ILE A 33 7.29 -10.14 -9.46
C ILE A 33 6.11 -10.74 -10.24
N LEU A 34 4.88 -10.56 -9.73
CA LEU A 34 3.68 -11.04 -10.42
C LEU A 34 3.48 -10.39 -11.78
N LEU A 35 3.71 -9.08 -11.90
CA LEU A 35 3.59 -8.38 -13.18
C LEU A 35 4.65 -8.84 -14.19
N ILE A 36 5.90 -9.05 -13.75
CA ILE A 36 6.96 -9.61 -14.61
C ILE A 36 6.56 -11.02 -15.05
N TYR A 37 6.09 -11.85 -14.14
CA TYR A 37 5.64 -13.21 -14.45
C TYR A 37 4.49 -13.21 -15.48
N ILE A 38 3.48 -12.35 -15.31
CA ILE A 38 2.38 -12.19 -16.29
C ILE A 38 2.90 -11.69 -17.65
N SER A 39 3.90 -10.81 -17.65
CA SER A 39 4.50 -10.28 -18.88
C SER A 39 5.25 -11.37 -19.66
N GLU A 40 6.02 -12.21 -18.95
CA GLU A 40 6.78 -13.32 -19.54
C GLU A 40 5.88 -14.45 -20.04
N LEU A 41 4.73 -14.67 -19.38
CA LEU A 41 3.75 -15.67 -19.81
C LEU A 41 3.17 -15.41 -21.21
N GLY A 42 3.24 -14.18 -21.71
CA GLY A 42 2.68 -13.82 -23.01
C GLY A 42 1.15 -13.87 -23.06
N TYR A 43 0.59 -13.81 -24.28
CA TYR A 43 -0.87 -13.83 -24.50
C TYR A 43 -1.43 -15.25 -24.69
N ASP A 44 -0.59 -16.27 -24.82
CA ASP A 44 -0.99 -17.64 -25.18
C ASP A 44 -1.47 -18.48 -23.99
N VAL A 45 -1.45 -17.91 -22.78
CA VAL A 45 -1.91 -18.60 -21.56
C VAL A 45 -3.42 -18.54 -21.45
N ASN A 46 -4.01 -19.60 -20.88
CA ASN A 46 -5.42 -19.67 -20.55
C ASN A 46 -5.93 -18.36 -19.90
N PRO A 47 -6.96 -17.71 -20.47
CA PRO A 47 -7.48 -16.44 -19.98
C PRO A 47 -7.88 -16.47 -18.50
N ASP A 48 -8.36 -17.61 -17.99
CA ASP A 48 -8.78 -17.75 -16.59
C ASP A 48 -7.60 -17.64 -15.62
N ILE A 49 -6.46 -18.25 -15.98
CA ILE A 49 -5.24 -18.19 -15.18
C ILE A 49 -4.72 -16.75 -15.14
N ARG A 50 -4.68 -16.09 -16.31
CA ARG A 50 -4.27 -14.69 -16.43
C ARG A 50 -5.18 -13.75 -15.64
N GLU A 51 -6.49 -14.01 -15.66
CA GLU A 51 -7.47 -13.24 -14.90
C GLU A 51 -7.19 -13.35 -13.39
N ASN A 52 -7.01 -14.56 -12.87
CA ASN A 52 -6.72 -14.80 -11.46
C ASN A 52 -5.40 -14.16 -10.99
N LEU A 53 -4.34 -14.26 -11.80
CA LEU A 53 -3.07 -13.57 -11.57
C LEU A 53 -3.26 -12.05 -11.49
N MET A 54 -4.06 -11.48 -12.38
CA MET A 54 -4.38 -10.05 -12.36
C MET A 54 -5.26 -9.66 -11.16
N LYS A 55 -6.15 -10.54 -10.67
CA LYS A 55 -6.87 -10.32 -9.40
C LYS A 55 -5.90 -10.23 -8.23
N LEU A 56 -4.92 -11.15 -8.16
CA LEU A 56 -3.87 -11.11 -7.14
C LEU A 56 -3.07 -9.81 -7.18
N VAL A 57 -2.61 -9.39 -8.36
CA VAL A 57 -1.88 -8.11 -8.55
C VAL A 57 -2.66 -6.94 -7.96
N ARG A 58 -3.97 -6.86 -8.19
CA ARG A 58 -4.83 -5.81 -7.65
C ARG A 58 -4.91 -5.81 -6.12
N ILE A 59 -5.00 -6.98 -5.50
CA ILE A 59 -5.00 -7.08 -4.03
C ILE A 59 -3.66 -6.59 -3.47
N PHE A 60 -2.55 -7.05 -4.05
CA PHE A 60 -1.21 -6.61 -3.63
C PHE A 60 -1.05 -5.10 -3.82
N ALA A 61 -1.51 -4.57 -4.96
CA ALA A 61 -1.49 -3.14 -5.24
C ALA A 61 -2.31 -2.32 -4.24
N LEU A 62 -3.52 -2.78 -3.85
CA LEU A 62 -4.34 -2.15 -2.79
C LEU A 62 -3.73 -2.27 -1.40
N GLY A 63 -2.99 -3.36 -1.14
CA GLY A 63 -2.27 -3.54 0.11
C GLY A 63 -1.20 -2.47 0.34
N ILE A 64 -0.63 -1.89 -0.72
CA ILE A 64 0.37 -0.83 -0.62
C ILE A 64 -0.20 0.42 0.09
N PRO A 65 -1.22 1.12 -0.42
CA PRO A 65 -1.77 2.30 0.26
C PRO A 65 -2.41 1.95 1.61
N LEU A 66 -2.99 0.75 1.77
CA LEU A 66 -3.53 0.31 3.06
C LEU A 66 -2.43 0.18 4.13
N SER A 67 -1.32 -0.50 3.81
CA SER A 67 -0.19 -0.65 4.73
C SER A 67 0.46 0.68 5.08
N LEU A 68 0.54 1.61 4.11
CA LEU A 68 1.00 2.98 4.32
C LEU A 68 0.09 3.74 5.30
N CYS A 69 -1.24 3.65 5.14
CA CYS A 69 -2.20 4.28 6.04
C CYS A 69 -2.05 3.76 7.48
N ILE A 70 -1.98 2.43 7.66
CA ILE A 70 -1.80 1.81 8.97
C ILE A 70 -0.52 2.34 9.62
N LYS A 71 0.61 2.26 8.92
CA LYS A 71 1.90 2.69 9.47
C LYS A 71 1.90 4.16 9.87
N LEU A 72 1.42 5.05 9.00
CA LEU A 72 1.36 6.49 9.29
C LEU A 72 0.43 6.81 10.46
N PHE A 73 -0.72 6.12 10.55
CA PHE A 73 -1.67 6.35 11.64
C PHE A 73 -1.02 6.05 12.99
N PHE A 74 -0.32 4.92 13.13
CA PHE A 74 0.38 4.59 14.36
C PHE A 74 1.59 5.49 14.64
N GLU A 75 2.34 5.92 13.62
CA GLU A 75 3.43 6.90 13.81
C GLU A 75 2.95 8.23 14.41
N ARG A 76 1.65 8.55 14.33
CA ARG A 76 1.05 9.74 14.93
C ARG A 76 0.60 9.55 16.38
N LEU A 77 0.41 8.32 16.84
CA LEU A 77 0.00 8.06 18.21
C LEU A 77 1.23 8.21 19.12
N LYS A 78 1.14 9.10 20.12
CA LYS A 78 2.23 9.36 21.08
C LYS A 78 2.71 8.09 21.79
N GLU A 79 1.78 7.19 22.10
CA GLU A 79 2.05 5.89 22.69
C GLU A 79 1.19 4.81 22.03
N TYR A 80 1.81 3.71 21.62
CA TYR A 80 1.11 2.52 21.13
C TYR A 80 1.90 1.27 21.48
N LYS A 81 1.19 0.16 21.72
CA LYS A 81 1.81 -1.15 21.96
C LYS A 81 2.17 -1.79 20.61
N ARG A 82 3.30 -2.50 20.52
CA ARG A 82 3.65 -3.24 19.28
C ARG A 82 2.56 -4.22 18.85
N ILE A 83 1.82 -4.78 19.80
CA ILE A 83 0.71 -5.71 19.54
C ILE A 83 -0.43 -5.04 18.76
N THR A 84 -0.73 -3.76 19.00
CA THR A 84 -1.85 -3.08 18.32
C THR A 84 -1.54 -2.80 16.86
N ILE A 85 -0.29 -2.49 16.53
CA ILE A 85 0.15 -2.42 15.13
C ILE A 85 0.01 -3.77 14.45
N PHE A 86 0.46 -4.84 15.09
CA PHE A 86 0.39 -6.18 14.52
C PHE A 86 -1.05 -6.60 14.26
N LEU A 87 -1.95 -6.35 15.22
CA LEU A 87 -3.40 -6.54 15.07
C LEU A 87 -3.97 -5.70 13.92
N ALA A 88 -3.53 -4.46 13.74
CA ALA A 88 -3.99 -3.61 12.64
C ALA A 88 -3.55 -4.15 11.26
N TYR A 89 -2.33 -4.68 11.14
CA TYR A 89 -1.90 -5.35 9.92
C TYR A 89 -2.69 -6.64 9.66
N ILE A 90 -2.99 -7.43 10.68
CA ILE A 90 -3.87 -8.61 10.55
C ILE A 90 -5.26 -8.17 10.07
N GLY A 91 -5.85 -7.16 10.70
CA GLY A 91 -7.14 -6.61 10.30
C GLY A 91 -7.14 -6.09 8.86
N GLY A 92 -6.07 -5.40 8.45
CA GLY A 92 -5.88 -4.96 7.07
C GLY A 92 -5.80 -6.12 6.08
N SER A 93 -5.06 -7.18 6.41
CA SER A 93 -4.99 -8.40 5.59
C SER A 93 -6.35 -9.10 5.47
N ILE A 94 -7.09 -9.21 6.57
CA ILE A 94 -8.46 -9.76 6.56
C ILE A 94 -9.37 -8.92 5.68
N LEU A 95 -9.28 -7.58 5.76
CA LEU A 95 -10.05 -6.68 4.92
C LEU A 95 -9.73 -6.87 3.43
N LEU A 96 -8.46 -7.07 3.07
CA LEU A 96 -8.06 -7.39 1.69
C LEU A 96 -8.59 -8.75 1.22
N ILE A 97 -8.60 -9.76 2.09
CA ILE A 97 -9.17 -11.08 1.78
C ILE A 97 -10.69 -10.98 1.57
N LEU A 98 -11.39 -10.28 2.44
CA LEU A 98 -12.83 -10.01 2.28
C LEU A 98 -13.09 -9.23 0.98
N TYR A 99 -12.26 -8.23 0.68
CA TYR A 99 -12.35 -7.48 -0.56
C TYR A 99 -12.19 -8.38 -1.80
N TYR A 100 -11.25 -9.33 -1.76
CA TYR A 100 -11.06 -10.31 -2.82
C TYR A 100 -12.28 -11.21 -3.02
N LEU A 101 -12.83 -11.77 -1.94
CA LEU A 101 -13.94 -12.73 -2.00
C LEU A 101 -15.27 -12.08 -2.40
N PHE A 102 -15.58 -10.88 -1.88
CA PHE A 102 -16.90 -10.28 -2.05
C PHE A 102 -16.98 -9.23 -3.16
N LEU A 103 -15.92 -8.45 -3.37
CA LEU A 103 -15.98 -7.28 -4.26
C LEU A 103 -15.30 -7.49 -5.61
N LEU A 104 -14.38 -8.45 -5.71
CA LEU A 104 -13.56 -8.68 -6.91
C LEU A 104 -14.02 -9.91 -7.73
N ASN A 105 -15.33 -9.99 -7.98
CA ASN A 105 -15.92 -11.15 -8.66
C ASN A 105 -15.42 -11.27 -10.11
N ASP A 106 -15.48 -10.18 -10.89
CA ASP A 106 -15.21 -10.17 -12.33
C ASP A 106 -14.41 -8.93 -12.78
N PHE A 107 -13.85 -8.95 -14.01
CA PHE A 107 -13.21 -7.80 -14.68
C PHE A 107 -14.19 -6.83 -15.37
N LYS A 108 -15.48 -6.91 -15.02
CA LYS A 108 -16.51 -6.02 -15.56
C LYS A 108 -16.27 -4.58 -15.10
N MET A 109 -16.78 -3.63 -15.88
CA MET A 109 -16.64 -2.19 -15.64
C MET A 109 -17.01 -1.78 -14.20
N VAL A 110 -18.09 -2.34 -13.64
CA VAL A 110 -18.56 -2.04 -12.27
C VAL A 110 -17.58 -2.51 -11.18
N SER A 111 -16.89 -3.62 -11.38
CA SER A 111 -15.87 -4.08 -10.42
C SER A 111 -14.61 -3.22 -10.50
N MET A 112 -14.25 -2.77 -11.71
CA MET A 112 -13.12 -1.86 -11.91
C MET A 112 -13.36 -0.50 -11.27
N THR A 113 -14.55 0.09 -11.45
CA THR A 113 -14.87 1.38 -10.82
C THR A 113 -14.86 1.31 -9.29
N ARG A 114 -15.37 0.21 -8.70
CA ARG A 114 -15.27 -0.05 -7.26
C ARG A 114 -13.81 -0.10 -6.79
N TYR A 115 -12.96 -0.83 -7.52
CA TYR A 115 -11.53 -0.91 -7.22
C TYR A 115 -10.85 0.46 -7.26
N PHE A 116 -11.08 1.25 -8.30
CA PHE A 116 -10.51 2.59 -8.40
C PHE A 116 -10.99 3.50 -7.27
N SER A 117 -12.27 3.43 -6.93
CA SER A 117 -12.86 4.22 -5.84
C SER A 117 -12.20 3.91 -4.49
N VAL A 118 -12.05 2.63 -4.15
CA VAL A 118 -11.40 2.20 -2.90
C VAL A 118 -9.93 2.61 -2.86
N THR A 119 -9.23 2.41 -3.98
CA THR A 119 -7.83 2.83 -4.14
C THR A 119 -7.69 4.34 -3.90
N LEU A 120 -8.56 5.14 -4.50
CA LEU A 120 -8.56 6.59 -4.37
C LEU A 120 -8.86 7.04 -2.94
N ILE A 121 -9.85 6.42 -2.26
CA ILE A 121 -10.15 6.68 -0.85
C ILE A 121 -8.93 6.39 0.03
N LEU A 122 -8.22 5.29 -0.20
CA LEU A 122 -7.01 4.97 0.57
C LEU A 122 -5.88 5.97 0.35
N TYR A 123 -5.68 6.44 -0.88
CA TYR A 123 -4.69 7.50 -1.15
C TYR A 123 -5.08 8.84 -0.50
N LEU A 124 -6.36 9.21 -0.54
CA LEU A 124 -6.85 10.41 0.14
C LEU A 124 -6.70 10.29 1.67
N ALA A 125 -7.04 9.13 2.24
CA ALA A 125 -6.84 8.85 3.66
C ALA A 125 -5.37 8.98 4.05
N PHE A 126 -4.46 8.38 3.27
CA PHE A 126 -3.02 8.50 3.46
C PHE A 126 -2.55 9.96 3.49
N LEU A 127 -3.08 10.81 2.61
CA LEU A 127 -2.76 12.23 2.54
C LEU A 127 -3.31 13.00 3.76
N PHE A 128 -4.48 12.61 4.26
CA PHE A 128 -5.16 13.30 5.35
C PHE A 128 -4.66 12.91 6.75
N ILE A 129 -4.22 11.66 6.94
CA ILE A 129 -3.70 11.14 8.23
C ILE A 129 -2.63 12.05 8.86
N PRO A 130 -1.63 12.57 8.13
CA PRO A 130 -0.66 13.53 8.66
C PRO A 130 -1.24 14.80 9.27
N TYR A 131 -2.42 15.24 8.80
CA TYR A 131 -3.03 16.50 9.18
C TYR A 131 -3.91 16.41 10.43
N ILE A 132 -4.50 15.23 10.69
CA ILE A 132 -5.44 14.98 11.82
C ILE A 132 -4.84 15.31 13.20
N SER A 133 -3.53 15.13 13.39
CA SER A 133 -2.91 15.21 14.73
C SER A 133 -2.08 16.47 15.00
N LYS A 134 -1.96 17.41 14.05
CA LYS A 134 -1.32 18.71 14.33
C LYS A 134 -2.31 19.62 15.06
N LYS A 135 -2.42 19.42 16.37
CA LYS A 135 -3.13 20.31 17.31
C LYS A 135 -2.20 21.25 18.08
N ASP A 136 -0.95 21.44 17.65
CA ASP A 136 -0.01 22.28 18.41
C ASP A 136 0.15 23.72 17.88
N ASN A 137 -0.57 24.16 16.83
CA ASN A 137 -0.48 25.55 16.34
C ASN A 137 -1.78 26.07 15.69
N PHE A 138 -2.96 25.66 16.16
CA PHE A 138 -4.21 26.29 15.70
C PHE A 138 -4.38 27.71 16.28
N GLU A 139 -3.62 28.06 17.32
CA GLU A 139 -3.63 29.37 17.98
C GLU A 139 -2.75 30.42 17.30
N LEU A 140 -2.02 30.07 16.23
CA LEU A 140 -1.22 31.04 15.46
C LEU A 140 -2.04 31.80 14.40
N TYR A 141 -3.34 31.49 14.30
CA TYR A 141 -4.29 32.09 13.36
C TYR A 141 -5.61 32.52 14.05
N VAL A 142 -5.55 32.91 15.33
CA VAL A 142 -6.56 33.74 16.01
C VAL A 142 -5.84 34.81 16.81
#